data_AF-A0A6A3BQR8-F1
#
_entry.id   AF-A0A6A3BQR8-F1
#
_cell.length_a   1.000
_cell.length_b   1.000
_cell.length_c   1.000
_cell.angle_alpha   90.00
_cell.angle_beta   90.00
_cell.angle_gamma   90.00
#
_symmetry.space_group_name_H-M   'P 1'
#
loop_
_entity.id
_entity.type
_entity.pdbx_description
1 polymer ?
#
loop_
_entity_poly.entity_id
_entity_poly.type
_entity_poly.pdbx_seq_one_letter_code
_entity_poly.pdbx_strand_id
1 'polypeptide(L)' 'MFYGAVVWDPWFIVGQIVCLQCLYYLTLGVFLSFLVGTRVSHMSLVYFFDFATVTTSTVTGWCVIVSFLLSSVAG' A
#
# COMPACT_ATOMS: atom_id res chain seq x y z
N MET A 1 -1.38 -5.07 -28.41
CA MET A 1 -0.75 -3.74 -28.35
C MET A 1 -1.63 -2.82 -29.16
N PHE A 2 -2.14 -1.73 -28.58
CA PHE A 2 -3.11 -0.86 -29.26
C PHE A 2 -2.42 -0.05 -30.38
N TYR A 3 -1.12 0.25 -30.26
CA TYR A 3 -0.31 0.94 -31.27
C TYR A 3 0.84 0.12 -31.90
N GLY A 4 1.08 -1.11 -31.44
CA GLY A 4 2.19 -1.97 -31.90
C GLY A 4 3.36 -2.04 -30.90
N ALA A 5 4.24 -3.06 -31.04
CA ALA A 5 5.18 -3.45 -29.98
C ALA A 5 6.29 -2.46 -29.63
N VAL A 6 6.58 -1.54 -30.55
CA VAL A 6 7.73 -0.63 -30.48
C VAL A 6 7.29 0.84 -30.50
N VAL A 7 5.97 1.08 -30.47
CA VAL A 7 5.39 2.42 -30.43
C VAL A 7 5.04 2.75 -29.00
N TRP A 8 5.33 3.98 -28.57
CA TRP A 8 4.94 4.48 -27.27
C TRP A 8 3.42 4.41 -27.11
N ASP A 9 2.95 3.61 -26.14
CA ASP A 9 1.53 3.34 -25.90
C ASP A 9 1.13 3.89 -24.51
N PRO A 10 0.79 5.20 -24.41
CA PRO A 10 0.62 5.90 -23.14
C PRO A 10 -0.49 5.30 -22.28
N TRP A 11 -1.52 4.79 -22.93
CA TRP A 11 -2.67 4.21 -22.25
C TRP A 11 -2.28 2.98 -21.45
N PHE A 12 -1.41 2.13 -22.02
CA PHE A 12 -0.95 0.92 -21.36
C PHE A 12 0.00 1.23 -20.19
N ILE A 13 0.82 2.29 -20.31
CA ILE A 13 1.67 2.77 -19.21
C ILE A 13 0.81 3.29 -18.05
N VAL A 14 -0.21 4.11 -18.33
CA VAL A 14 -1.14 4.58 -17.29
C VAL A 14 -1.86 3.42 -16.63
N GLY A 15 -2.32 2.44 -17.42
CA GLY A 15 -2.94 1.22 -16.90
C GLY A 15 -2.01 0.43 -15.97
N GLN A 16 -0.72 0.30 -16.31
CA GLN A 16 0.28 -0.35 -15.45
C GLN A 16 0.51 0.41 -14.16
N ILE A 17 0.64 1.75 -14.21
CA ILE A 17 0.80 2.58 -13.02
C ILE A 17 -0.40 2.43 -12.08
N VAL A 18 -1.62 2.53 -12.61
CA VAL A 18 -2.84 2.35 -11.81
C VAL A 18 -2.91 0.93 -11.23
N CYS A 19 -2.57 -0.08 -12.02
CA CYS A 19 -2.56 -1.47 -11.55
C CYS A 19 -1.61 -1.68 -10.36
N LEU A 20 -0.36 -1.20 -10.48
CA LEU A 20 0.62 -1.30 -9.40
C LEU A 20 0.19 -0.51 -8.16
N GLN A 21 -0.34 0.71 -8.33
CA GLN A 21 -0.85 1.49 -7.21
C GLN A 21 -2.02 0.78 -6.49
N CYS A 22 -2.96 0.21 -7.25
CA CYS A 22 -4.07 -0.56 -6.66
C CYS A 22 -3.55 -1.79 -5.90
N LEU A 23 -2.60 -2.52 -6.48
CA LEU A 23 -2.01 -3.70 -5.86
C LEU A 23 -1.27 -3.34 -4.58
N TYR A 24 -0.49 -2.25 -4.58
CA TYR A 24 0.18 -1.72 -3.39
C TYR A 24 -0.83 -1.36 -2.28
N TYR A 25 -1.87 -0.57 -2.58
CA TYR A 25 -2.85 -0.20 -1.55
C TYR A 25 -3.69 -1.37 -1.03
N LEU A 26 -3.98 -2.36 -1.88
CA LEU A 26 -4.69 -3.58 -1.45
C LEU A 26 -3.81 -4.43 -0.51
N THR A 27 -2.55 -4.66 -0.88
CA THR A 27 -1.63 -5.41 0.00
C THR A 27 -1.39 -4.67 1.32
N LEU A 28 -1.25 -3.34 1.27
CA LEU A 28 -1.10 -2.51 2.46
C LEU A 28 -2.32 -2.60 3.36
N GLY A 29 -3.52 -2.57 2.80
CA GLY A 29 -4.75 -2.76 3.57
C GLY A 29 -4.86 -4.12 4.23
N VAL A 30 -4.45 -5.18 3.54
CA VAL A 30 -4.41 -6.54 4.12
C VAL A 30 -3.42 -6.59 5.29
N PHE A 31 -2.20 -6.09 5.13
CA PHE A 31 -1.20 -6.10 6.18
C PHE A 31 -1.60 -5.22 7.37
N LEU A 32 -2.09 -4.00 7.13
CA LEU A 32 -2.60 -3.13 8.19
C LEU A 32 -3.75 -3.79 8.94
N SER A 33 -4.73 -4.38 8.24
CA SER A 33 -5.85 -5.08 8.88
C SER A 33 -5.38 -6.23 9.78
N PHE A 34 -4.39 -7.00 9.35
CA PHE A 34 -3.85 -8.11 10.13
C PHE A 34 -2.97 -7.66 11.30
N LEU A 35 -2.04 -6.73 11.08
CA LEU A 35 -1.03 -6.31 12.06
C LEU A 35 -1.53 -5.25 13.05
N VAL A 36 -2.30 -4.27 12.55
CA VAL A 36 -2.81 -3.14 13.34
C VAL A 36 -4.25 -3.39 13.77
N GLY A 37 -5.08 -4.01 12.93
CA GLY A 37 -6.49 -4.30 13.26
C GLY A 37 -6.65 -5.31 14.38
N THR A 38 -5.66 -6.18 14.62
CA THR A 38 -5.63 -7.07 15.79
C THR A 38 -5.27 -6.34 17.09
N ARG A 39 -4.75 -5.11 17.02
CA ARG A 39 -4.32 -4.32 18.19
C ARG A 39 -5.25 -3.16 18.51
N VAL A 40 -5.94 -2.61 17.52
CA VAL A 40 -6.77 -1.41 17.67
C VAL A 40 -8.25 -1.78 17.53
N SER A 41 -9.08 -1.30 18.44
CA SER A 41 -10.53 -1.58 18.45
C SER A 41 -11.28 -0.96 17.26
N HIS A 42 -10.75 0.11 16.68
CA HIS A 42 -11.33 0.80 15.53
C HIS A 42 -10.27 1.10 14.47
N MET A 43 -10.33 0.40 13.34
CA MET A 43 -9.48 0.68 12.19
C MET A 43 -10.00 1.88 11.41
N SER A 44 -9.09 2.81 11.10
CA SER A 44 -9.38 4.06 10.40
C SER A 44 -8.39 4.30 9.27
N LEU A 45 -8.81 5.09 8.27
CA LEU A 45 -7.99 5.51 7.14
C LEU A 45 -6.75 6.33 7.55
N VAL A 46 -6.72 6.84 8.78
CA VAL A 46 -5.56 7.55 9.34
C VAL A 46 -4.30 6.67 9.29
N TYR A 47 -4.42 5.35 9.51
CA TYR A 47 -3.27 4.43 9.41
C TYR A 47 -2.73 4.24 7.99
N PHE A 48 -3.48 4.63 6.96
CA PHE A 48 -3.03 4.60 5.56
C PHE A 48 -2.33 5.89 5.15
N PHE A 49 -2.88 7.04 5.54
CA PHE A 49 -2.51 8.33 4.94
C PHE A 49 -1.80 9.29 5.89
N ASP A 50 -1.90 9.09 7.20
CA ASP A 50 -1.35 10.01 8.17
C ASP A 50 0.02 9.56 8.66
N PHE A 51 1.03 10.39 8.40
CA PHE A 51 2.41 10.11 8.78
C PHE A 51 2.61 10.06 10.30
N ALA A 52 1.75 10.71 11.10
CA ALA A 52 1.89 10.66 12.55
C ALA A 52 1.66 9.24 13.12
N THR A 53 1.02 8.35 12.36
CA THR A 53 0.89 6.93 12.72
C THR A 53 2.18 6.12 12.56
N VAL A 54 3.14 6.63 11.79
CA VAL A 54 4.45 6.02 11.54
C VAL A 54 5.40 6.46 12.66
N THR A 55 5.29 5.82 13.81
CA THR A 55 6.12 6.12 15.00
C THR A 55 6.87 4.89 15.49
N THR A 56 8.12 5.08 15.90
CA THR A 56 8.93 4.03 16.53
C THR A 56 8.73 3.96 18.05
N SER A 57 7.96 4.90 18.62
CA SER A 57 7.72 4.98 20.06
C SER A 57 6.62 4.03 20.55
N THR A 58 5.79 3.50 19.65
CA THR A 58 4.67 2.62 20.00
C THR A 58 4.71 1.33 19.20
N VAL A 59 4.22 0.24 19.80
CA VAL A 59 4.14 -1.06 19.14
C VAL A 59 3.20 -1.02 17.93
N THR A 60 2.13 -0.22 18.00
CA THR A 60 1.22 -0.01 16.87
C THR A 60 1.90 0.71 15.71
N GLY A 61 2.71 1.74 15.98
CA GLY A 61 3.49 2.43 14.94
C GLY A 61 4.55 1.52 14.30
N TRP A 62 5.19 0.64 15.07
CA TRP A 62 6.04 -0.42 14.52
C TRP A 62 5.27 -1.38 13.60
N CYS A 63 4.05 -1.77 13.96
CA CYS A 63 3.20 -2.59 13.09
C CYS A 63 2.83 -1.86 11.78
N VAL A 64 2.60 -0.55 11.83
CA VAL A 64 2.40 0.26 10.63
C VAL A 64 3.65 0.24 9.75
N ILE A 65 4.84 0.50 10.31
CA ILE A 65 6.11 0.46 9.58
C ILE A 65 6.34 -0.90 8.91
N VAL A 66 6.15 -2.00 9.66
CA VAL A 66 6.29 -3.36 9.13
C VAL A 66 5.28 -3.63 8.02
N SER A 67 4.05 -3.12 8.12
CA SER A 67 3.04 -3.25 7.06
C SER A 67 3.49 -2.58 5.77
N PHE A 68 4.05 -1.36 5.86
CA PHE A 68 4.62 -0.66 4.70
C PHE A 68 5.79 -1.42 4.07
N LEU A 69 6.69 -1.97 4.88
CA LEU A 69 7.82 -2.77 4.39
C LEU A 69 7.35 -4.05 3.70
N LEU A 70 6.41 -4.78 4.30
CA LEU A 70 5.85 -6.00 3.70
C LEU A 70 5.11 -5.71 2.39
N SER A 71 4.36 -4.62 2.34
CA SER A 71 3.70 -4.16 1.11
C SER A 71 4.69 -3.87 -0.01
N SER A 72 5.81 -3.21 0.29
CA SER A 72 6.83 -2.90 -0.73
C SER A 72 7.46 -4.14 -1.39
N VAL A 73 7.42 -5.29 -0.71
CA VAL A 73 7.88 -6.58 -1.25
C VAL A 73 6.76 -7.28 -2.00
N ALA A 74 5.51 -7.12 -1.54
CA ALA A 74 4.34 -7.79 -2.10
C ALA A 74 3.73 -7.07 -3.31
N GLY A 75 4.02 -5.79 -3.54
CA GLY A 75 3.42 -4.99 -4.60
C GLY A 75 4.13 -3.69 -4.93
#